data_AF-A0A5N4WKM4-F1
#
_entry.id   AF-A0A5N4WKM4-F1
#
_cell.length_a   1.000
_cell.length_b   1.000
_cell.length_c   1.000
_cell.angle_alpha   90.00
_cell.angle_beta   90.00
_cell.angle_gamma   90.00
#
_symmetry.space_group_name_H-M   'P 1'
#
loop_
_entity.id
_entity.type
_entity.pdbx_description
1 polymer ?
#
loop_
_entity_poly.entity_id
_entity_poly.type
_entity_poly.pdbx_seq_one_letter_code
_entity_poly.pdbx_strand_id
1 'polypeptide(L)'
;MSSQQFYEEFLRMKQLASYPAKEATTHTYKSGINKGKTKNINARPASKGLIGVSDKTIWQWVKRGEFPAPIKLSDNVTVWRLSDVQAWMQSKGIEA
;
A
#
# COMPACT_ATOMS: atom_id res chain seq x y z
N MET A 1 7.14 -19.34 -34.18
CA MET A 1 6.39 -19.34 -32.91
C MET A 1 7.17 -18.49 -31.93
N SER A 2 6.79 -17.22 -31.77
CA SER A 2 7.47 -16.30 -30.86
C SER A 2 7.13 -16.71 -29.43
N SER A 3 8.10 -17.31 -28.74
CA SER A 3 7.98 -17.59 -27.31
C SER A 3 8.04 -16.25 -26.59
N GLN A 4 6.89 -15.65 -26.30
CA GLN A 4 6.81 -14.51 -25.40
C GLN A 4 7.27 -14.99 -24.03
N GLN A 5 8.51 -14.66 -23.69
CA GLN A 5 9.01 -14.76 -22.33
C GLN A 5 8.17 -13.79 -21.48
N PHE A 6 7.17 -14.33 -20.80
CA PHE A 6 6.43 -13.59 -19.80
C PHE A 6 7.35 -13.39 -18.60
N TYR A 7 7.99 -12.23 -18.53
CA TYR A 7 8.66 -11.80 -17.30
C TYR A 7 7.57 -11.60 -16.24
N GLU A 8 7.60 -12.42 -15.18
CA GLU A 8 6.71 -12.23 -14.05
C GLU A 8 7.11 -10.95 -13.31
N GLU A 9 6.24 -9.94 -13.39
CA GLU A 9 6.45 -8.69 -12.68
C GLU A 9 6.04 -8.86 -11.20
N PHE A 10 6.91 -8.43 -10.30
CA PHE A 10 6.69 -8.48 -8.86
C PHE A 10 6.35 -7.09 -8.33
N LEU A 11 5.20 -6.98 -7.67
CA LEU A 11 4.74 -5.76 -7.04
C LEU A 11 5.15 -5.70 -5.58
N ARG A 12 5.70 -4.55 -5.16
CA ARG A 12 5.86 -4.23 -3.74
C ARG A 12 4.64 -3.51 -3.19
N MET A 13 4.52 -3.49 -1.85
CA MET A 13 3.43 -2.80 -1.15
C MET A 13 3.26 -1.33 -1.60
N LYS A 14 4.34 -0.61 -1.90
CA LYS A 14 4.27 0.78 -2.37
C LYS A 14 3.67 0.95 -3.77
N GLN A 15 3.69 -0.10 -4.60
CA GLN A 15 3.05 -0.11 -5.92
C GLN A 15 1.59 -0.54 -5.81
N LEU A 16 1.24 -1.32 -4.79
CA LEU A 16 -0.14 -1.74 -4.54
C LEU A 16 -0.96 -0.66 -3.82
N ALA A 17 -0.42 -0.09 -2.74
CA ALA A 17 -1.16 0.80 -1.87
C ALA A 17 -1.21 2.25 -2.39
N SER A 18 -2.41 2.83 -2.40
CA SER A 18 -2.63 4.25 -2.65
C SER A 18 -2.70 5.03 -1.35
N TYR A 19 -2.13 6.22 -1.34
CA TYR A 19 -2.20 7.12 -0.20
C TYR A 19 -2.68 8.49 -0.67
N PRO A 20 -3.74 9.06 -0.06
CA PRO A 20 -4.18 10.39 -0.39
C PRO A 20 -3.13 11.43 0.01
N ALA A 21 -3.13 12.58 -0.66
CA ALA A 21 -2.33 13.72 -0.24
C ALA A 21 -2.76 14.14 1.18
N LYS A 22 -1.78 14.47 2.01
CA LYS A 22 -2.01 15.00 3.35
C LYS A 22 -1.27 16.31 3.52
N GLU A 23 -2.01 17.36 3.81
CA GLU A 23 -1.44 18.68 4.09
C GLU A 23 -0.74 18.70 5.45
N ALA A 24 0.21 19.64 5.60
CA ALA A 24 0.89 19.83 6.87
C ALA A 24 -0.11 20.26 7.93
N THR A 25 -0.09 19.62 9.10
CA THR A 25 -1.01 19.94 10.20
C THR A 25 -0.23 20.21 11.47
N THR A 26 -0.64 21.26 12.16
CA THR A 26 -0.06 21.67 13.43
C THR A 26 -0.85 21.02 14.57
N HIS A 27 -0.21 20.15 15.34
CA HIS A 27 -0.82 19.53 16.52
C HIS A 27 -0.44 20.29 17.78
N THR A 28 -1.43 20.90 18.44
CA THR A 28 -1.25 21.59 19.72
C THR A 28 -1.58 20.65 20.88
N TYR A 29 -0.63 20.48 21.80
CA TYR A 29 -0.86 19.69 23.00
C TYR A 29 -1.79 20.45 23.97
N LYS A 30 -2.88 19.81 24.37
CA LYS A 30 -3.95 20.44 25.16
C LYS A 30 -3.76 20.31 26.68
N SER A 31 -2.86 19.44 27.15
CA SER A 31 -2.67 19.15 28.58
C SER A 31 -1.24 18.72 28.93
N GLY A 32 -0.93 18.70 30.24
CA GLY A 32 0.35 18.27 30.79
C GLY A 32 1.46 19.32 30.69
N ILE A 33 2.70 18.89 30.97
CA ILE A 33 3.92 19.74 30.95
C ILE A 33 4.15 20.40 29.57
N ASN A 34 3.65 19.76 28.50
CA ASN A 34 3.78 20.26 27.14
C ASN A 34 2.58 21.07 26.65
N LYS A 35 1.62 21.43 27.53
CA LYS A 35 0.46 22.24 27.17
C LYS A 35 0.90 23.54 26.48
N GLY A 36 0.33 23.80 25.30
CA GLY A 36 0.65 24.98 24.48
C GLY A 36 1.85 24.80 23.55
N LYS A 37 2.62 23.71 23.66
CA LYS A 37 3.61 23.37 22.62
C LYS A 37 2.92 22.84 21.37
N THR A 38 3.55 23.05 20.23
CA THR A 38 3.05 22.65 18.93
C THR A 38 4.02 21.72 18.24
N LYS A 39 3.50 20.64 17.66
CA LYS A 39 4.24 19.71 16.82
C LYS A 39 3.79 19.89 15.37
N ASN A 40 4.73 20.26 14.50
CA ASN A 40 4.48 20.29 13.06
C ASN A 40 4.49 18.84 12.51
N ILE A 41 3.41 18.46 11.84
CA ILE A 41 3.31 17.21 11.10
C ILE A 41 3.46 17.55 9.62
N ASN A 42 4.58 17.14 9.02
CA ASN A 42 4.92 17.44 7.63
C ASN A 42 3.84 16.93 6.64
N ALA A 43 3.70 17.66 5.54
CA ALA A 43 2.87 17.25 4.42
C ALA A 43 3.44 16.00 3.72
N ARG A 44 2.54 15.20 3.13
CA ARG A 44 2.86 14.04 2.31
C ARG A 44 2.13 14.17 0.95
N PRO A 45 2.82 14.03 -0.19
CA PRO A 45 2.17 14.02 -1.50
C PRO A 45 1.33 12.74 -1.71
N ALA A 46 0.33 12.82 -2.58
CA ALA A 46 -0.44 11.65 -2.99
C ALA A 46 0.46 10.65 -3.72
N SER A 47 0.26 9.36 -3.46
CA SER A 47 0.91 8.28 -4.22
C SER A 47 -0.16 7.39 -4.81
N LYS A 48 -0.14 7.22 -6.14
CA LYS A 48 -1.08 6.36 -6.87
C LYS A 48 -0.56 4.92 -6.86
N GLY A 49 -1.18 4.09 -6.04
CA GLY A 49 -1.02 2.63 -6.09
C GLY A 49 -2.02 2.00 -7.05
N LEU A 50 -1.78 0.75 -7.43
CA LEU A 50 -2.65 -0.06 -8.28
C LEU A 50 -4.03 -0.26 -7.63
N ILE A 51 -4.05 -0.34 -6.29
CA ILE A 51 -5.25 -0.52 -5.48
C ILE A 51 -5.46 0.77 -4.69
N GLY A 52 -6.64 1.36 -4.81
CA GLY A 52 -7.03 2.62 -4.15
C GLY A 52 -7.12 2.58 -2.62
N VAL A 53 -6.41 1.67 -1.94
CA VAL A 53 -6.47 1.44 -0.50
C VAL A 53 -5.10 1.55 0.15
N SER A 54 -5.09 1.76 1.46
CA SER A 54 -3.85 1.83 2.25
C SER A 54 -3.16 0.46 2.38
N ASP A 55 -1.86 0.50 2.69
CA ASP A 55 -1.06 -0.69 3.01
C ASP A 55 -1.65 -1.54 4.14
N LYS A 56 -2.15 -0.89 5.19
CA LYS A 56 -2.77 -1.55 6.33
C LYS A 56 -3.99 -2.37 5.90
N THR A 57 -4.79 -1.84 4.97
CA THR A 57 -5.97 -2.53 4.43
C THR A 57 -5.54 -3.79 3.67
N ILE A 58 -4.52 -3.71 2.83
CA ILE A 58 -4.00 -4.87 2.08
C ILE A 58 -3.49 -5.94 3.05
N TRP A 59 -2.71 -5.56 4.07
CA TRP A 59 -2.24 -6.51 5.07
C TRP A 59 -3.38 -7.15 5.88
N GLN A 60 -4.46 -6.42 6.14
CA GLN A 60 -5.65 -6.98 6.77
C GLN A 60 -6.32 -8.03 5.86
N TRP A 61 -6.42 -7.78 4.55
CA TRP A 61 -6.95 -8.77 3.62
C TRP A 61 -6.05 -10.00 3.48
N VAL A 62 -4.73 -9.81 3.45
CA VAL A 62 -3.76 -10.92 3.49
C VAL A 62 -3.97 -11.77 4.74
N LYS A 63 -4.10 -11.13 5.92
CA LYS A 63 -4.35 -11.85 7.18
C LYS A 63 -5.70 -12.59 7.18
N ARG A 64 -6.70 -12.06 6.47
CA ARG A 64 -8.02 -12.70 6.30
C ARG A 64 -8.04 -13.79 5.21
N GLY A 65 -6.97 -13.92 4.41
CA GLY A 65 -6.93 -14.82 3.27
C GLY A 65 -7.74 -14.34 2.06
N GLU A 66 -8.12 -13.05 2.04
CA GLU A 66 -8.91 -12.46 0.96
C GLU A 66 -8.04 -11.91 -0.17
N PHE A 67 -6.74 -11.72 0.05
CA PHE A 67 -5.77 -11.17 -0.92
C PHE A 67 -4.69 -12.20 -1.22
N PRO A 68 -4.03 -12.17 -2.40
CA PRO A 68 -2.95 -13.09 -2.73
C PRO A 68 -1.86 -13.17 -1.65
N ALA A 69 -1.32 -14.37 -1.48
CA ALA A 69 -0.31 -14.62 -0.47
C ALA A 69 0.98 -13.84 -0.78
N PRO A 70 1.59 -13.18 0.22
CA PRO A 70 2.85 -12.49 0.04
C PRO A 70 4.00 -13.47 -0.18
N ILE A 71 4.90 -13.13 -1.11
CA ILE A 71 6.16 -13.83 -1.35
C ILE A 71 7.28 -13.04 -0.67
N LYS A 72 8.01 -13.69 0.25
CA LYS A 72 9.21 -13.10 0.87
C LYS A 72 10.43 -13.37 0.00
N LEU A 73 11.06 -12.31 -0.52
CA LEU A 73 12.34 -12.40 -1.23
C LEU A 73 13.54 -12.32 -0.28
N SER A 74 13.40 -11.56 0.81
CA SER A 74 14.36 -11.46 1.90
C SER A 74 13.66 -11.02 3.19
N ASP A 75 14.39 -10.91 4.30
CA ASP A 75 13.83 -10.54 5.61
C ASP A 75 12.97 -9.28 5.60
N ASN A 76 13.32 -8.29 4.77
CA ASN A 76 12.63 -7.00 4.67
C ASN A 76 11.92 -6.76 3.33
N VAL A 77 11.96 -7.72 2.40
CA VAL A 77 11.37 -7.56 1.06
C VAL A 77 10.26 -8.57 0.86
N THR A 78 9.03 -8.04 0.87
CA THR A 78 7.81 -8.78 0.52
C THR A 78 7.24 -8.25 -0.79
N VAL A 79 6.90 -9.17 -1.69
CA VAL A 79 6.35 -8.90 -3.00
C VAL A 79 5.11 -9.76 -3.28
N TRP A 80 4.35 -9.37 -4.29
CA TRP A 80 3.24 -10.12 -4.86
C TRP A 80 3.46 -10.31 -6.35
N ARG A 81 2.96 -11.40 -6.92
CA ARG A 81 2.96 -11.57 -8.38
C ARG A 81 1.91 -10.66 -8.98
N LEU A 82 2.25 -9.95 -10.06
CA LEU A 82 1.31 -9.09 -10.78
C LEU A 82 0.09 -9.89 -11.25
N SER A 83 0.30 -11.11 -11.77
CA SER A 83 -0.75 -12.01 -12.24
C SER A 83 -1.78 -12.34 -11.16
N ASP A 84 -1.34 -12.69 -9.95
CA ASP A 84 -2.24 -13.02 -8.84
C ASP A 84 -3.05 -11.81 -8.41
N VAL A 85 -2.43 -10.62 -8.38
CA VAL A 85 -3.10 -9.37 -8.02
C VAL A 85 -4.12 -8.99 -9.09
N GLN A 86 -3.79 -9.14 -10.37
CA GLN A 86 -4.73 -8.90 -11.47
C GLN A 86 -5.92 -9.86 -11.42
N ALA A 87 -5.68 -11.16 -11.22
CA ALA A 87 -6.74 -12.15 -11.06
C ALA A 87 -7.65 -11.82 -9.87
N TRP A 88 -7.06 -11.37 -8.77
CA TRP A 88 -7.81 -10.90 -7.60
C TRP A 88 -8.64 -9.65 -7.89
N MET A 89 -8.09 -8.66 -8.60
CA MET A 89 -8.82 -7.45 -9.01
C MET A 89 -10.02 -7.79 -9.89
N GLN A 90 -9.83 -8.69 -10.87
CA GLN A 90 -10.91 -9.19 -11.71
C GLN A 90 -11.98 -9.89 -10.89
N SER A 91 -11.61 -10.74 -9.93
CA SER A 91 -12.55 -11.40 -9.01
C SER A 91 -13.37 -10.42 -8.18
N LYS A 92 -12.82 -9.25 -7.84
CA LYS A 92 -13.51 -8.21 -7.05
C LYS A 92 -14.26 -7.20 -7.92
N GLY A 93 -14.20 -7.31 -9.25
CA GLY A 93 -14.77 -6.32 -10.17
C GLY A 93 -14.08 -4.96 -10.10
N ILE A 94 -12.81 -4.93 -9.70
CA ILE A 94 -11.99 -3.73 -9.66
C ILE A 94 -11.33 -3.59 -11.03
N GLU A 95 -11.88 -2.73 -11.90
CA GLU A 95 -11.19 -2.35 -13.13
C GLU A 95 -9.99 -1.44 -12.82
N ALA A 96 -8.88 -1.66 -13.53
CA ALA A 96 -7.60 -0.99 -13.34
C ALA A 96 -7.56 0.40 -13.98
#